data_AF-C1N3I1-F1
#
_entry.id   AF-C1N3I1-F1
#
_cell.length_a   1.000
_cell.length_b   1.000
_cell.length_c   1.000
_cell.angle_alpha   90.00
_cell.angle_beta   90.00
_cell.angle_gamma   90.00
#
_symmetry.space_group_name_H-M   'P 1'
#
loop_
_entity.id
_entity.type
_entity.pdbx_description
1 polymer ?
#
loop_
_entity_poly.entity_id
_entity_poly.type
_entity_poly.pdbx_seq_one_letter_code
_entity_poly.pdbx_strand_id
1 'polypeptide(L)' 'MAGGPKLPTDVRPNQFVEANAYAREVVERGFRFSPKNLGVIAIFGAIIPWCMYKGITNEFAVSDSKYGRAEKKFW' A
#
# COMPACT_ATOMS: atom_id res chain seq x y z
N MET A 1 28.59 -36.16 9.38
CA MET A 1 27.65 -35.02 9.59
C MET A 1 27.45 -34.36 8.23
N ALA A 2 26.33 -34.62 7.56
CA ALA A 2 26.11 -34.22 6.17
C ALA A 2 25.92 -32.70 6.05
N GLY A 3 26.72 -32.07 5.19
CA GLY A 3 26.58 -30.65 4.85
C GLY A 3 25.34 -30.45 3.99
N GLY A 4 24.41 -29.64 4.46
CA GLY A 4 23.28 -29.17 3.66
C GLY A 4 23.74 -28.39 2.42
N PRO A 5 22.86 -28.16 1.45
CA PRO A 5 23.20 -27.49 0.19
C PRO A 5 23.87 -26.13 0.47
N LYS A 6 25.08 -25.93 -0.09
CA LYS A 6 25.78 -24.65 -0.05
C LYS A 6 25.03 -23.67 -0.94
N LEU A 7 24.43 -22.65 -0.33
CA LEU A 7 23.85 -21.53 -1.05
C LEU A 7 24.99 -20.75 -1.72
N PRO A 8 24.76 -20.16 -2.91
CA PRO A 8 25.78 -19.44 -3.68
C PRO A 8 26.29 -18.16 -3.01
N THR A 9 25.71 -17.78 -1.86
CA THR A 9 26.18 -16.72 -0.98
C THR A 9 26.82 -17.34 0.25
N ASP A 10 27.99 -16.83 0.69
CA ASP A 10 28.71 -17.26 1.90
C ASP A 10 27.96 -16.92 3.23
N VAL A 11 26.66 -16.64 3.15
CA VAL A 11 25.83 -16.24 4.28
C VAL A 11 25.19 -17.49 4.89
N ARG A 12 25.35 -17.65 6.21
CA ARG A 12 24.69 -18.76 6.93
C ARG A 12 23.20 -18.47 7.05
N PRO A 13 22.31 -19.44 6.73
CA PRO A 13 20.88 -19.25 6.87
C PRO A 13 20.52 -19.02 8.34
N ASN A 14 19.68 -18.02 8.59
CA ASN A 14 19.17 -17.72 9.92
C ASN A 14 17.66 -18.00 9.94
N GLN A 15 17.26 -19.01 10.72
CA GLN A 15 15.87 -19.45 10.82
C GLN A 15 14.88 -18.32 11.10
N PHE A 16 15.25 -17.31 11.89
CA PHE A 16 14.36 -16.20 12.24
C PHE A 16 14.20 -15.22 11.06
N VAL A 17 15.27 -15.03 10.28
CA VAL A 17 15.24 -14.18 9.09
C VAL A 17 14.41 -14.84 8.00
N GLU A 18 14.65 -16.13 7.73
CA GLU A 18 13.91 -16.89 6.73
C GLU A 18 12.42 -16.98 7.08
N ALA A 19 12.08 -17.26 8.35
CA ALA A 19 10.70 -17.32 8.79
C ALA A 19 9.98 -15.97 8.66
N ASN A 20 10.66 -14.85 8.99
CA ASN A 20 10.09 -13.52 8.83
C ASN A 20 9.93 -13.13 7.36
N ALA A 21 10.89 -13.47 6.49
CA ALA A 21 10.77 -13.26 5.06
C ALA A 21 9.59 -14.03 4.48
N TYR A 22 9.51 -15.33 4.77
CA TYR A 22 8.41 -16.20 4.35
C TYR A 22 7.05 -15.66 4.80
N ALA A 23 6.90 -15.26 6.07
CA ALA A 23 5.64 -14.73 6.59
C ALA A 23 5.13 -13.48 5.84
N ARG A 24 6.03 -12.68 5.24
CA ARG A 24 5.68 -11.50 4.44
C ARG A 24 5.34 -11.87 3.00
N GLU A 25 6.04 -12.85 2.44
CA GLU A 25 5.81 -13.35 1.09
C GLU A 25 4.46 -14.05 0.94
N VAL A 26 3.98 -14.72 1.99
CA VAL A 26 2.70 -15.45 1.99
C VAL A 26 1.65 -14.85 2.92
N VAL A 27 1.70 -13.53 3.13
CA VAL A 27 0.79 -12.81 4.05
C VAL A 27 -0.68 -13.04 3.71
N GLU A 28 -1.00 -13.25 2.43
CA GLU A 28 -2.35 -13.51 1.92
C GLU A 28 -2.95 -14.80 2.48
N ARG A 29 -2.13 -15.81 2.80
CA ARG A 29 -2.60 -17.08 3.38
C ARG A 29 -3.17 -16.91 4.79
N GLY A 30 -2.68 -15.92 5.53
CA GLY A 30 -3.14 -15.60 6.88
C GLY A 30 -4.22 -14.51 6.94
N PHE A 31 -4.48 -13.84 5.82
CA PHE A 31 -5.40 -12.70 5.79
C PHE A 31 -6.85 -13.11 6.07
N ARG A 32 -7.56 -12.27 6.82
CA ARG A 32 -8.99 -12.46 7.13
C ARG A 32 -9.75 -11.15 7.00
N PHE A 33 -10.98 -11.21 6.49
CA PHE A 33 -11.91 -10.09 6.51
C PHE A 33 -12.49 -9.90 7.91
N SER A 34 -11.71 -9.29 8.79
CA SER A 34 -12.16 -8.82 10.09
C SER A 34 -12.68 -7.38 9.98
N PRO A 35 -13.55 -6.92 10.91
CA PRO A 35 -13.98 -5.53 10.94
C PRO A 35 -12.81 -4.54 10.96
N LYS A 36 -11.73 -4.87 11.67
CA LYS A 36 -10.50 -4.07 11.70
C LYS A 36 -9.86 -3.97 10.32
N ASN A 37 -9.66 -5.09 9.63
CA ASN A 37 -9.01 -5.11 8.32
C ASN A 37 -9.88 -4.44 7.25
N LEU A 38 -11.20 -4.64 7.31
CA LEU A 38 -12.16 -3.95 6.45
C LEU A 38 -12.13 -2.43 6.68
N GLY A 39 -12.02 -1.98 7.93
CA GLY A 39 -11.86 -0.55 8.25
C GLY A 39 -10.59 0.05 7.62
N VAL A 40 -9.47 -0.68 7.70
CA VAL A 40 -8.20 -0.25 7.05
C VAL A 40 -8.36 -0.18 5.54
N ILE A 41 -8.96 -1.19 4.91
CA ILE A 41 -9.22 -1.20 3.46
C ILE A 41 -10.14 -0.04 3.07
N ALA A 42 -11.20 0.23 3.82
CA ALA A 42 -12.12 1.33 3.51
C ALA A 42 -11.42 2.69 3.58
N ILE A 43 -10.63 2.93 4.63
CA ILE A 43 -9.92 4.20 4.83
C ILE A 43 -8.87 4.42 3.74
N PHE A 44 -7.96 3.46 3.55
CA PHE A 44 -6.82 3.64 2.66
C PHE A 44 -7.12 3.29 1.21
N GLY A 45 -8.05 2.36 0.95
CA GLY A 45 -8.42 1.94 -0.39
C GLY A 45 -9.46 2.85 -1.06
N ALA A 46 -10.29 3.55 -0.28
CA ALA A 46 -11.37 4.37 -0.84
C ALA A 46 -11.37 5.82 -0.32
N ILE A 47 -11.46 6.01 1.00
CA ILE A 47 -11.68 7.33 1.59
C ILE A 47 -10.52 8.29 1.27
N ILE A 48 -9.28 7.89 1.53
CA ILE A 48 -8.11 8.74 1.31
C ILE A 48 -7.96 9.13 -0.17
N PRO A 49 -7.96 8.20 -1.15
CA PRO A 49 -7.89 8.55 -2.56
C PRO A 49 -9.02 9.49 -3.01
N TRP A 50 -10.24 9.26 -2.54
CA TRP A 50 -11.39 10.11 -2.86
C TRP A 50 -11.24 11.52 -2.29
N CYS A 51 -10.87 11.65 -1.02
CA CYS A 51 -10.62 12.94 -0.37
C CYS A 51 -9.48 13.70 -1.07
N MET A 52 -8.38 13.02 -1.40
CA MET A 52 -7.27 13.62 -2.13
C MET A 52 -7.71 14.19 -3.47
N TYR A 53 -8.43 13.38 -4.27
CA TYR A 53 -8.91 13.86 -5.55
C TYR A 53 -9.81 15.10 -5.38
N LYS A 54 -10.79 15.01 -4.46
CA LYS A 54 -11.75 16.10 -4.24
C LYS A 54 -11.05 17.37 -3.73
N GLY A 55 -10.06 17.23 -2.86
CA GLY A 55 -9.24 18.34 -2.38
C GLY A 55 -8.49 19.02 -3.52
N ILE A 56 -7.72 18.25 -4.28
CA ILE A 56 -6.89 18.75 -5.40
C ILE A 56 -7.76 19.44 -6.47
N THR A 57 -8.85 18.79 -6.89
CA THR A 57 -9.73 19.37 -7.90
C THR A 57 -10.44 20.64 -7.43
N ASN A 58 -10.81 20.69 -6.15
CA ASN A 58 -11.38 21.90 -5.58
C ASN A 58 -10.35 23.04 -5.52
N GLU A 59 -9.09 22.76 -5.17
CA GLU A 59 -8.02 23.75 -5.21
C GLU A 59 -7.81 24.32 -6.63
N PHE A 60 -7.85 23.47 -7.66
CA PHE A 60 -7.79 23.93 -9.04
C PHE A 60 -8.99 24.80 -9.43
N ALA A 61 -10.21 24.42 -9.05
CA ALA A 61 -11.41 25.20 -9.32
C ALA A 61 -11.36 26.58 -8.65
N VAL A 62 -10.92 26.65 -7.39
CA VAL A 62 -10.71 27.90 -6.66
C VAL A 62 -9.66 28.77 -7.33
N SER A 63 -8.57 28.18 -7.79
CA SER A 63 -7.53 28.88 -8.55
C SER A 63 -8.06 29.45 -9.87
N ASP A 64 -8.76 28.65 -10.67
CA ASP A 64 -9.32 29.08 -11.95
C ASP A 64 -10.32 30.22 -11.78
N SER A 65 -11.20 30.13 -10.78
CA SER A 65 -12.13 31.22 -10.40
C SER A 65 -11.38 32.51 -10.06
N LYS A 66 -10.32 32.42 -9.26
CA LYS A 66 -9.48 33.58 -8.88
C LYS A 66 -8.80 34.26 -10.08
N TYR A 67 -8.46 33.50 -11.12
CA TYR A 67 -7.81 34.01 -12.33
C TYR A 67 -8.79 34.28 -13.49
N GLY A 68 -10.11 34.18 -13.26
CA GLY A 68 -11.13 34.39 -14.30
C GLY A 68 -11.11 33.36 -15.42
N ARG A 69 -10.60 32.15 -15.14
CA ARG A 69 -10.56 31.03 -16.08
C ARG A 69 -11.80 30.17 -15.91
N ALA A 70 -12.26 29.54 -16.99
CA ALA A 70 -13.34 28.57 -16.93
C ALA A 70 -12.91 27.33 -16.11
N GLU A 71 -13.80 26.85 -15.24
CA GLU A 71 -13.57 25.64 -14.45
C GLU A 71 -13.34 24.43 -15.35
N LYS A 72 -12.29 23.66 -15.04
CA LYS A 72 -11.96 22.44 -15.77
C LYS A 72 -12.52 21.22 -15.05
N LYS A 73 -13.24 20.37 -15.78
CA LYS A 73 -13.71 19.09 -15.29
C LYS A 73 -12.57 18.07 -15.36
N PHE A 74 -12.14 17.54 -14.23
CA PHE A 74 -11.01 16.60 -14.14
C PHE A 74 -11.41 15.10 -14.21
N TRP A 75 -12.67 14.81 -14.58
CA TRP A 75 -13.20 13.48 -14.93
C TRP A 75 -14.57 13.60 -15.61
#